data_AF-A0A7C1GEY9-F1
#
_entry.id   AF-A0A7C1GEY9-F1
#
_cell.length_a   1.000
_cell.length_b   1.000
_cell.length_c   1.000
_cell.angle_alpha   90.00
_cell.angle_beta   90.00
_cell.angle_gamma   90.00
#
_symmetry.space_group_name_H-M   'P 1'
#
loop_
_entity.id
_entity.type
_entity.pdbx_description
1 polymer ?
#
loop_
_entity_poly.entity_id
_entity_poly.type
_entity_poly.pdbx_seq_one_letter_code
_entity_poly.pdbx_strand_id
1 'polypeptide(L)'
;MPRQESARMQEQTTQARKFIGIEELRPLPEKPRLPRRPPVIVFDPARCTGCSTCEMVCSQRNVDKVAPVSSSVKVVHSEEQGKNFAILCLHCREPLCMEACPVRAIDKDEAGIVRIRRVFCVECGICTLACPEAAPLQEPFTGRMRKCDLCDGDPLCAKHCPEDALHFYRGKALGWIRLLRWPVQLVSFLLLVVVLVGTFCSFTAGIVSLPCPTGTLQNIASTQTLVLVTLASALVLIGITILFGRVFCGWVCPFGFFLDLVGSVVPKFGLPKFLKSRMIKYGILAGAVGGAAGLGFQPFCTVCPIGSICRSYGPGGVIKGAELAIVPVIAGLELGVRRSWCRSFCPVGAVLALAAKIGIIKIVIGAHQCKKFSCMQCADTCPMGIIDREALREGIAPKIPMDECIMCLRCVDTCPYQSAKIRFRWQKTIPGEVKAWTYS
;
A
#
# COMPACT_ATOMS: atom_id res chain seq x y z
N MET A 1 -15.19 -46.49 63.45
CA MET A 1 -14.91 -45.29 62.66
C MET A 1 -15.24 -45.54 61.18
N PRO A 2 -16.48 -45.31 60.70
CA PRO A 2 -16.84 -45.47 59.29
C PRO A 2 -17.35 -44.15 58.65
N ARG A 3 -17.05 -42.99 59.24
CA ARG A 3 -17.57 -41.67 58.79
C ARG A 3 -16.60 -40.86 57.92
N GLN A 4 -15.39 -41.37 57.66
CA GLN A 4 -14.36 -40.62 56.92
C GLN A 4 -14.12 -41.13 55.48
N GLU A 5 -14.62 -42.32 55.10
CA GLU A 5 -14.49 -42.82 53.73
C GLU A 5 -15.56 -42.28 52.77
N SER A 6 -16.77 -41.98 53.26
CA SER A 6 -17.82 -41.37 52.43
C SER A 6 -17.53 -39.90 52.07
N ALA A 7 -16.72 -39.19 52.86
CA ALA A 7 -16.32 -37.82 52.58
C ALA A 7 -15.23 -37.73 51.50
N ARG A 8 -14.32 -38.71 51.41
CA ARG A 8 -13.27 -38.75 50.38
C ARG A 8 -13.78 -39.13 48.99
N MET A 9 -14.92 -39.82 48.89
CA MET A 9 -15.54 -40.15 47.60
C MET A 9 -16.36 -38.98 47.00
N GLN A 10 -16.71 -37.98 47.81
CA GLN A 10 -17.42 -36.77 47.36
C GLN A 10 -16.49 -35.65 46.90
N GLU A 11 -15.23 -35.60 47.37
CA GLU A 11 -14.24 -34.60 46.91
C GLU A 11 -13.60 -34.95 45.55
N GLN A 12 -13.61 -36.22 45.14
CA GLN A 12 -13.08 -36.63 43.83
C GLN A 12 -14.09 -36.47 42.68
N THR A 13 -15.38 -36.27 42.98
CA THR A 13 -16.41 -35.92 41.98
C THR A 13 -16.53 -34.42 41.74
N THR A 14 -15.75 -33.60 42.47
CA THR A 14 -15.69 -32.13 42.31
C THR A 14 -14.49 -31.63 41.49
N GLN A 15 -13.85 -32.49 40.68
CA GLN A 15 -13.21 -31.98 39.47
C GLN A 15 -14.30 -31.71 38.44
N ALA A 16 -15.00 -30.59 38.64
CA ALA A 16 -15.82 -29.98 37.62
C ALA A 16 -14.97 -29.89 36.35
N ARG A 17 -15.25 -30.76 35.37
CA ARG A 17 -14.87 -30.50 33.98
C ARG A 17 -15.37 -29.10 33.73
N LYS A 18 -14.45 -28.13 33.65
CA LYS A 18 -14.77 -26.74 33.35
C LYS A 18 -15.31 -26.78 31.93
N PHE A 19 -16.62 -26.94 31.80
CA PHE A 19 -17.28 -26.96 30.51
C PHE A 19 -17.07 -25.57 29.92
N ILE A 20 -16.21 -25.50 28.90
CA ILE A 20 -15.98 -24.26 28.15
C ILE A 20 -17.34 -23.87 27.57
N GLY A 21 -17.88 -22.74 28.04
CA GLY A 21 -19.13 -22.23 27.53
C GLY A 21 -18.98 -21.76 26.08
N ILE A 22 -20.05 -21.84 25.28
CA ILE A 22 -20.07 -21.28 23.91
C ILE A 22 -19.63 -19.81 23.90
N GLU A 23 -19.93 -19.07 24.97
CA GLU A 23 -19.52 -17.68 25.14
C GLU A 23 -18.00 -17.51 25.22
N GLU A 24 -17.27 -18.43 25.85
CA GLU A 24 -15.81 -18.41 25.96
C GLU A 24 -15.12 -18.73 24.61
N LEU A 25 -15.83 -19.42 23.70
CA LEU A 25 -15.39 -19.68 22.33
C LEU A 25 -15.68 -18.51 21.38
N ARG A 26 -16.45 -17.50 21.81
CA ARG A 26 -16.80 -16.35 20.98
C ARG A 26 -15.54 -15.52 20.71
N PRO A 27 -15.24 -15.16 19.45
CA PRO A 27 -14.09 -14.32 19.14
C PRO A 27 -14.16 -13.00 19.93
N LEU A 28 -13.11 -12.71 20.68
CA LEU A 28 -12.96 -11.43 21.35
C LEU A 28 -12.87 -10.30 20.32
N PRO A 29 -13.29 -9.06 20.66
CA PRO A 29 -13.24 -7.91 19.77
C PRO A 29 -11.79 -7.40 19.59
N GLU A 30 -10.91 -8.24 19.08
CA GLU A 30 -9.65 -7.77 18.51
C GLU A 30 -9.92 -7.24 17.11
N LYS A 31 -9.38 -6.06 16.79
CA LYS A 31 -9.35 -5.59 15.40
C LYS A 31 -8.52 -6.60 14.60
N PRO A 32 -9.12 -7.36 13.66
CA PRO A 32 -8.36 -8.37 12.92
C PRO A 32 -7.22 -7.67 12.19
N ARG A 33 -6.03 -8.28 12.20
CA ARG A 33 -4.91 -7.81 11.37
C ARG A 33 -5.32 -7.98 9.92
N LEU A 34 -5.83 -6.91 9.31
CA LEU A 34 -6.35 -6.92 7.95
C LEU A 34 -5.25 -7.42 6.99
N PRO A 35 -5.49 -8.50 6.22
CA PRO A 35 -4.55 -8.88 5.19
C PRO A 35 -4.45 -7.76 4.16
N ARG A 36 -3.21 -7.53 3.71
CA ARG A 36 -2.91 -6.45 2.78
C ARG A 36 -3.60 -6.63 1.42
N ARG A 37 -4.02 -7.85 1.07
CA ARG A 37 -4.68 -8.21 -0.19
C ARG A 37 -5.72 -9.32 0.04
N PRO A 38 -6.97 -9.00 0.40
CA PRO A 38 -8.01 -10.01 0.52
C PRO A 38 -8.29 -10.64 -0.86
N PRO A 39 -8.54 -11.95 -0.93
CA PRO A 39 -8.95 -12.61 -2.15
C PRO A 39 -10.32 -12.05 -2.58
N VAL A 40 -10.46 -11.71 -3.86
CA VAL A 40 -11.65 -11.04 -4.39
C VAL A 40 -12.09 -11.72 -5.69
N ILE A 41 -13.41 -11.85 -5.86
CA ILE A 41 -14.01 -12.21 -7.13
C ILE A 41 -14.46 -10.91 -7.80
N VAL A 42 -14.01 -10.71 -9.04
CA VAL A 42 -14.43 -9.61 -9.89
C VAL A 42 -15.41 -10.15 -10.90
N PHE A 43 -16.64 -9.66 -10.83
CA PHE A 43 -17.68 -9.96 -11.81
C PHE A 43 -17.56 -9.01 -13.01
N ASP A 44 -17.69 -9.46 -14.25
CA ASP A 44 -17.78 -8.64 -15.47
C ASP A 44 -19.18 -8.79 -16.13
N PRO A 45 -20.05 -7.76 -16.07
CA PRO A 45 -21.39 -7.83 -16.63
C PRO A 45 -21.40 -7.95 -18.16
N ALA A 46 -20.35 -7.49 -18.85
CA ALA A 46 -20.31 -7.55 -20.32
C ALA A 46 -20.17 -8.98 -20.87
N ARG A 47 -19.65 -9.90 -20.05
CA ARG A 47 -19.45 -11.32 -20.40
C ARG A 47 -20.54 -12.21 -19.81
N CYS A 48 -21.41 -11.68 -18.96
CA CYS A 48 -22.37 -12.50 -18.26
C CYS A 48 -23.57 -12.84 -19.15
N THR A 49 -23.64 -14.09 -19.59
CA THR A 49 -24.79 -14.62 -20.34
C THR A 49 -25.99 -14.98 -19.46
N GLY A 50 -25.84 -14.97 -18.14
CA GLY A 50 -26.92 -15.34 -17.21
C GLY A 50 -27.18 -16.85 -17.13
N CYS A 51 -26.21 -17.69 -17.47
CA CYS A 51 -26.35 -19.16 -17.48
C CYS A 51 -26.56 -19.83 -16.10
N SER A 52 -26.47 -19.08 -15.00
CA SER A 52 -26.66 -19.56 -13.62
C SER A 52 -25.77 -20.72 -13.16
N THR A 53 -24.71 -21.06 -13.90
CA THR A 53 -23.72 -22.07 -13.49
C THR A 53 -23.07 -21.77 -12.14
N CYS A 54 -22.83 -20.49 -11.86
CA CYS A 54 -22.30 -20.05 -10.57
C CYS A 54 -23.24 -20.38 -9.40
N GLU A 55 -24.57 -20.30 -9.60
CA GLU A 55 -25.56 -20.66 -8.57
C GLU A 55 -25.64 -22.17 -8.36
N MET A 56 -25.65 -22.93 -9.46
CA MET A 56 -25.70 -24.40 -9.42
C MET A 56 -24.50 -24.98 -8.66
N VAL A 57 -23.28 -24.56 -9.05
CA VAL A 57 -22.04 -25.05 -8.41
C VAL A 57 -21.93 -24.56 -6.96
N CYS A 58 -22.36 -23.33 -6.67
CA CYS A 58 -22.34 -22.82 -5.29
C CYS A 58 -23.35 -23.55 -4.39
N SER A 59 -24.55 -23.82 -4.87
CA SER A 59 -25.57 -24.54 -4.09
C SER A 59 -25.16 -25.99 -3.85
N GLN A 60 -24.58 -26.65 -4.85
CA GLN A 60 -24.02 -27.99 -4.70
C GLN A 60 -22.97 -28.03 -3.59
N ARG A 61 -22.08 -27.03 -3.49
CA ARG A 61 -21.13 -26.95 -2.37
C ARG A 61 -21.79 -26.61 -1.02
N ASN A 62 -22.83 -25.79 -1.03
CA ASN A 62 -23.46 -25.29 0.20
C ASN A 62 -24.37 -26.32 0.89
N VAL A 63 -25.03 -27.18 0.11
CA VAL A 63 -26.09 -28.10 0.58
C VAL A 63 -26.04 -29.49 -0.06
N ASP A 64 -24.99 -29.82 -0.80
CA ASP A 64 -24.83 -31.10 -1.52
C ASP A 64 -25.97 -31.42 -2.50
N LYS A 65 -26.68 -30.37 -2.95
CA LYS A 65 -27.81 -30.45 -3.87
C LYS A 65 -27.73 -29.30 -4.87
N VAL A 66 -28.14 -29.55 -6.11
CA VAL A 66 -28.29 -28.51 -7.13
C VAL A 66 -29.58 -27.75 -6.87
N ALA A 67 -29.51 -26.78 -5.96
CA ALA A 67 -30.63 -25.96 -5.52
C ALA A 67 -30.24 -24.48 -5.59
N PRO A 68 -30.39 -23.82 -6.75
CA PRO A 68 -29.93 -22.44 -6.95
C PRO A 68 -30.41 -21.47 -5.87
N VAL A 69 -31.58 -21.69 -5.29
CA VAL A 69 -32.12 -20.94 -4.15
C VAL A 69 -31.15 -20.90 -2.94
N SER A 70 -30.40 -21.97 -2.69
CA SER A 70 -29.42 -22.10 -1.60
C SER A 70 -28.00 -21.64 -1.96
N SER A 71 -27.81 -20.99 -3.12
CA SER A 71 -26.54 -20.40 -3.53
C SER A 71 -26.18 -19.14 -2.73
N SER A 72 -24.88 -18.90 -2.58
CA SER A 72 -24.33 -17.66 -1.99
C SER A 72 -24.01 -16.57 -3.04
N VAL A 73 -24.37 -16.83 -4.30
CA VAL A 73 -24.24 -15.93 -5.45
C VAL A 73 -25.57 -15.95 -6.19
N LYS A 74 -26.10 -14.78 -6.58
CA LYS A 74 -27.39 -14.66 -7.25
C LYS A 74 -27.25 -13.98 -8.60
N VAL A 75 -27.78 -14.61 -9.64
CA VAL A 75 -27.88 -14.02 -10.97
C VAL A 75 -29.22 -13.29 -11.07
N VAL A 76 -29.17 -11.99 -11.35
CA VAL A 76 -30.33 -11.13 -11.57
C VAL A 76 -30.33 -10.71 -13.03
N HIS A 77 -31.46 -10.92 -13.68
CA HIS A 77 -31.69 -10.52 -15.06
C HIS A 77 -32.35 -9.14 -15.06
N SER A 78 -31.70 -8.14 -15.64
CA SER A 78 -32.29 -6.82 -15.86
C SER A 78 -32.76 -6.76 -17.31
N GLU A 79 -34.06 -6.93 -17.51
CA GLU A 79 -34.71 -6.87 -18.83
C GLU A 79 -34.58 -5.47 -19.43
N GLU A 80 -34.80 -4.42 -18.63
CA GLU A 80 -34.68 -3.01 -19.08
C GLU A 80 -33.30 -2.67 -19.63
N GLN A 81 -32.24 -3.23 -19.06
CA GLN A 81 -30.86 -2.95 -19.47
C GLN A 81 -30.30 -4.01 -20.42
N GLY A 82 -31.06 -5.08 -20.71
CA GLY A 82 -30.58 -6.25 -21.46
C GLY A 82 -29.31 -6.85 -20.86
N LYS A 83 -29.14 -6.80 -19.53
CA LYS A 83 -27.91 -7.16 -18.83
C LYS A 83 -28.18 -8.12 -17.68
N ASN A 84 -27.24 -9.03 -17.49
CA ASN A 84 -27.24 -9.96 -16.37
C ASN A 84 -26.22 -9.50 -15.32
N PHE A 85 -26.60 -9.58 -14.05
CA PHE A 85 -25.77 -9.20 -12.92
C PHE A 85 -25.61 -10.38 -11.97
N ALA A 86 -24.39 -10.63 -11.49
CA ALA A 86 -24.15 -11.57 -10.40
C ALA A 86 -23.93 -10.78 -9.11
N ILE A 87 -24.84 -10.94 -8.15
CA ILE A 87 -24.74 -10.41 -6.79
C ILE A 87 -23.98 -11.43 -5.93
N LEU A 88 -22.87 -11.00 -5.33
CA LEU A 88 -22.04 -11.84 -4.46
C LEU A 88 -21.36 -11.03 -3.36
N CYS A 89 -20.90 -11.72 -2.31
CA CYS A 89 -20.13 -11.09 -1.25
C CYS A 89 -18.75 -10.64 -1.76
N LEU A 90 -18.40 -9.38 -1.52
CA LEU A 90 -17.11 -8.81 -1.92
C LEU A 90 -15.98 -9.03 -0.90
N HIS A 91 -16.26 -9.67 0.24
CA HIS A 91 -15.30 -9.86 1.35
C HIS A 91 -14.57 -8.56 1.72
N CYS A 92 -15.37 -7.50 1.93
CA CYS A 92 -14.94 -6.11 2.08
C CYS A 92 -13.77 -5.96 3.08
N ARG A 93 -12.92 -4.96 2.83
CA ARG A 93 -11.81 -4.61 3.75
C ARG A 93 -12.34 -4.33 5.16
N GLU A 94 -13.35 -3.48 5.24
CA GLU A 94 -14.09 -3.09 6.44
C GLU A 94 -15.54 -3.58 6.26
N PRO A 95 -15.87 -4.79 6.72
CA PRO A 95 -17.18 -5.39 6.49
C PRO A 95 -18.24 -4.84 7.45
N LEU A 96 -19.18 -4.06 6.93
CA LEU A 96 -20.32 -3.53 7.68
C LEU A 96 -21.18 -4.62 8.34
N CYS A 97 -21.31 -5.78 7.68
CA CYS A 97 -22.04 -6.93 8.23
C CYS A 97 -21.40 -7.48 9.50
N MET A 98 -20.07 -7.35 9.66
CA MET A 98 -19.35 -7.76 10.87
C MET A 98 -19.62 -6.79 12.02
N GLU A 99 -19.59 -5.49 11.73
CA GLU A 99 -19.84 -4.43 12.72
C GLU A 99 -21.29 -4.42 13.20
N ALA A 100 -22.24 -4.72 12.32
CA ALA A 100 -23.66 -4.74 12.64
C ALA A 100 -24.13 -6.00 13.40
N CYS A 101 -23.32 -7.06 13.47
CA CYS A 101 -23.77 -8.33 14.04
C CYS A 101 -23.84 -8.27 15.58
N PRO A 102 -25.05 -8.36 16.20
CA PRO A 102 -25.21 -8.16 17.64
C PRO A 102 -24.53 -9.26 18.48
N VAL A 103 -24.52 -10.48 17.94
CA VAL A 103 -23.92 -11.67 18.58
C VAL A 103 -22.49 -11.94 18.12
N ARG A 104 -21.93 -11.08 17.26
CA ARG A 104 -20.56 -11.21 16.71
C ARG A 104 -20.27 -12.58 16.11
N ALA A 105 -21.26 -13.15 15.42
CA ALA A 105 -21.11 -14.41 14.70
C ALA A 105 -20.33 -14.28 13.39
N ILE A 106 -20.03 -13.05 12.96
CA ILE A 106 -19.29 -12.78 11.74
C ILE A 106 -17.87 -12.39 12.11
N ASP A 107 -16.90 -13.05 11.50
CA ASP A 107 -15.48 -12.78 11.68
C ASP A 107 -14.76 -12.72 10.34
N LYS A 108 -13.53 -12.22 10.38
CA LYS A 108 -12.67 -12.11 9.20
C LYS A 108 -11.34 -12.77 9.50
N ASP A 109 -11.04 -13.80 8.72
CA ASP A 109 -9.82 -14.58 8.87
C ASP A 109 -8.57 -13.79 8.42
N GLU A 110 -7.38 -14.28 8.77
CA GLU A 110 -6.10 -13.73 8.31
C GLU A 110 -5.97 -13.72 6.79
N ALA A 111 -6.65 -14.64 6.09
CA ALA A 111 -6.72 -14.67 4.64
C ALA A 111 -7.59 -13.54 4.07
N GLY A 112 -8.45 -12.91 4.88
CA GLY A 112 -9.30 -11.79 4.48
C GLY A 112 -10.70 -12.21 4.09
N ILE A 113 -11.01 -13.49 4.29
CA ILE A 113 -12.31 -14.08 4.07
C ILE A 113 -13.18 -13.74 5.28
N VAL A 114 -14.19 -12.90 5.07
CA VAL A 114 -15.29 -12.72 6.03
C VAL A 114 -16.12 -14.01 6.06
N ARG A 115 -16.51 -14.56 7.22
CA ARG A 115 -17.29 -15.81 7.43
C ARG A 115 -18.39 -15.63 8.49
N ILE A 116 -19.47 -16.41 8.40
CA ILE A 116 -20.48 -16.50 9.47
C ILE A 116 -20.18 -17.81 10.21
N ARG A 117 -19.80 -17.71 11.48
CA ARG A 117 -19.69 -18.86 12.38
C ARG A 117 -21.08 -19.28 12.82
N ARG A 118 -21.55 -20.37 12.21
CA ARG A 118 -22.88 -20.94 12.44
C ARG A 118 -23.19 -21.18 13.92
N VAL A 119 -22.19 -21.59 14.71
CA VAL A 119 -22.33 -21.87 16.14
C VAL A 119 -22.81 -20.66 16.96
N PHE A 120 -22.49 -19.44 16.53
CA PHE A 120 -22.87 -18.21 17.24
C PHE A 120 -24.03 -17.46 16.57
N CYS A 121 -24.43 -17.85 15.36
CA CYS A 121 -25.42 -17.13 14.59
C CYS A 121 -26.83 -17.37 15.14
N VAL A 122 -27.56 -16.29 15.43
CA VAL A 122 -28.95 -16.32 15.89
C VAL A 122 -29.96 -16.01 14.78
N GLU A 123 -29.51 -16.05 13.52
CA GLU A 123 -30.38 -15.94 12.32
C GLU A 123 -31.21 -14.64 12.22
N CYS A 124 -30.82 -13.58 12.93
CA CYS A 124 -31.54 -12.30 12.99
C CYS A 124 -31.64 -11.47 11.70
N GLY A 125 -30.92 -11.83 10.63
CA GLY A 125 -30.97 -11.12 9.33
C GLY A 125 -30.34 -9.71 9.27
N ILE A 126 -29.89 -9.12 10.39
CA ILE A 126 -29.31 -7.75 10.42
C ILE A 126 -28.15 -7.58 9.45
N CYS A 127 -27.34 -8.64 9.24
CA CYS A 127 -26.21 -8.60 8.31
C CYS A 127 -26.62 -8.42 6.84
N THR A 128 -27.83 -8.82 6.44
CA THR A 128 -28.40 -8.56 5.11
C THR A 128 -28.70 -7.08 4.95
N LEU A 129 -29.34 -6.47 5.95
CA LEU A 129 -29.69 -5.04 5.95
C LEU A 129 -28.46 -4.13 5.99
N ALA A 130 -27.41 -4.54 6.71
CA ALA A 130 -26.17 -3.79 6.80
C ALA A 130 -25.29 -3.89 5.53
N CYS A 131 -25.52 -4.88 4.68
CA CYS A 131 -24.70 -5.11 3.49
C CYS A 131 -25.24 -4.29 2.31
N PRO A 132 -24.43 -3.43 1.66
CA PRO A 132 -24.88 -2.66 0.49
C PRO A 132 -25.34 -3.53 -0.68
N GLU A 133 -24.76 -4.72 -0.81
CA GLU A 133 -25.09 -5.70 -1.85
C GLU A 133 -26.19 -6.69 -1.43
N ALA A 134 -26.67 -6.61 -0.17
CA ALA A 134 -27.56 -7.60 0.44
C ALA A 134 -27.06 -9.07 0.27
N ALA A 135 -25.74 -9.27 0.23
CA ALA A 135 -25.14 -10.56 -0.12
C ALA A 135 -25.36 -11.69 0.92
N PRO A 136 -25.46 -11.43 2.24
CA PRO A 136 -25.95 -12.44 3.17
C PRO A 136 -27.44 -12.69 2.92
N LEU A 137 -27.81 -13.94 2.67
CA LEU A 137 -29.17 -14.32 2.35
C LEU A 137 -29.65 -15.39 3.33
N GLN A 138 -30.91 -15.31 3.70
CA GLN A 138 -31.56 -16.36 4.47
C GLN A 138 -31.96 -17.50 3.53
N GLU A 139 -31.59 -18.73 3.86
CA GLU A 139 -32.03 -19.87 3.09
C GLU A 139 -33.52 -20.17 3.38
N PRO A 140 -34.37 -20.29 2.35
CA PRO A 140 -35.81 -20.48 2.54
C PRO A 140 -36.20 -21.76 3.28
N PHE A 141 -35.47 -22.85 3.08
CA PHE A 141 -35.85 -24.15 3.64
C PHE A 141 -35.47 -24.35 5.10
N THR A 142 -34.34 -23.78 5.53
CA THR A 142 -33.82 -23.99 6.89
C THR A 142 -33.92 -22.73 7.76
N GLY A 143 -34.26 -21.58 7.19
CA GLY A 143 -34.20 -20.28 7.88
C GLY A 143 -32.78 -19.82 8.18
N ARG A 144 -31.74 -20.58 7.79
CA ARG A 144 -30.35 -20.29 8.14
C ARG A 144 -29.81 -19.14 7.32
N MET A 145 -29.17 -18.19 8.01
CA MET A 145 -28.38 -17.16 7.35
C MET A 145 -27.14 -17.77 6.70
N ARG A 146 -27.00 -17.56 5.38
CA ARG A 146 -25.86 -17.99 4.57
C ARG A 146 -25.22 -16.79 3.90
N LYS A 147 -23.92 -16.90 3.64
CA LYS A 147 -23.19 -15.98 2.79
C LYS A 147 -22.01 -16.68 2.16
N CYS A 148 -21.44 -16.09 1.12
CA CYS A 148 -20.22 -16.63 0.49
C CYS A 148 -19.07 -16.65 1.51
N ASP A 149 -18.43 -17.81 1.63
CA ASP A 149 -17.21 -18.09 2.40
C ASP A 149 -15.97 -18.21 1.48
N LEU A 150 -16.13 -17.79 0.23
CA LEU A 150 -15.13 -17.80 -0.84
C LEU A 150 -14.52 -19.17 -1.16
N CYS A 151 -15.24 -20.26 -0.87
CA CYS A 151 -14.72 -21.60 -1.04
C CYS A 151 -13.33 -21.82 -0.42
N ASP A 152 -13.14 -21.26 0.77
CA ASP A 152 -11.88 -21.35 1.50
C ASP A 152 -10.66 -20.81 0.73
N GLY A 153 -10.91 -19.88 -0.19
CA GLY A 153 -9.90 -19.24 -1.03
C GLY A 153 -9.75 -19.85 -2.42
N ASP A 154 -10.66 -20.74 -2.81
CA ASP A 154 -10.65 -21.40 -4.13
C ASP A 154 -12.06 -21.49 -4.75
N PRO A 155 -12.64 -20.35 -5.18
CA PRO A 155 -14.06 -20.24 -5.53
C PRO A 155 -14.46 -21.06 -6.75
N LEU A 156 -15.34 -22.04 -6.54
CA LEU A 156 -15.85 -22.91 -7.59
C LEU A 156 -16.66 -22.17 -8.65
N CYS A 157 -17.41 -21.12 -8.27
CA CYS A 157 -18.20 -20.33 -9.20
C CYS A 157 -17.35 -19.58 -10.24
N ALA A 158 -16.15 -19.15 -9.87
CA ALA A 158 -15.20 -18.54 -10.80
C ALA A 158 -14.56 -19.59 -11.72
N LYS A 159 -14.23 -20.78 -11.19
CA LYS A 159 -13.63 -21.88 -11.98
C LYS A 159 -14.56 -22.44 -13.06
N HIS A 160 -15.85 -22.49 -12.79
CA HIS A 160 -16.85 -23.09 -13.68
C HIS A 160 -17.63 -22.04 -14.48
N CYS A 161 -17.15 -20.79 -14.54
CA CYS A 161 -17.80 -19.76 -15.33
C CYS A 161 -17.41 -19.94 -16.81
N PRO A 162 -18.35 -20.28 -17.72
CA PRO A 162 -18.01 -20.59 -19.12
C PRO A 162 -17.47 -19.37 -19.88
N GLU A 163 -18.03 -18.19 -19.59
CA GLU A 163 -17.67 -16.92 -20.25
C GLU A 163 -16.60 -16.14 -19.49
N ASP A 164 -16.02 -16.72 -18.43
CA ASP A 164 -15.04 -16.03 -17.60
C ASP A 164 -15.59 -14.69 -17.03
N ALA A 165 -16.91 -14.59 -16.83
CA ALA A 165 -17.54 -13.42 -16.25
C ALA A 165 -17.24 -13.26 -14.75
N LEU A 166 -16.80 -14.31 -14.06
CA LEU A 166 -16.38 -14.27 -12.66
C LEU A 166 -14.89 -14.60 -12.57
N HIS A 167 -14.06 -13.58 -12.35
CA HIS A 167 -12.60 -13.76 -12.23
C HIS A 167 -12.14 -13.72 -10.78
N PHE A 168 -11.43 -14.78 -10.37
CA PHE A 168 -10.83 -14.84 -9.05
C PHE A 168 -9.42 -14.23 -9.04
N TYR A 169 -9.25 -13.15 -8.28
CA TYR A 169 -7.95 -12.54 -8.04
C TYR A 169 -7.47 -12.89 -6.63
N ARG A 170 -6.52 -13.83 -6.58
CA ARG A 170 -5.67 -14.03 -5.41
C ARG A 170 -4.45 -13.14 -5.59
N GLY A 171 -4.29 -12.14 -4.72
CA GLY A 171 -3.18 -11.18 -4.85
C GLY A 171 -1.83 -11.88 -4.86
N LYS A 172 -1.24 -12.15 -6.03
CA LYS A 172 0.15 -12.66 -6.14
C LYS A 172 1.09 -11.57 -5.64
N ALA A 173 1.69 -11.82 -4.49
CA ALA A 173 2.58 -10.90 -3.82
C ALA A 173 3.81 -10.61 -4.70
N LEU A 174 4.04 -9.34 -5.03
CA LEU A 174 5.41 -8.85 -5.12
C LEU A 174 5.87 -8.43 -3.71
N GLY A 175 5.52 -9.24 -2.69
CA GLY A 175 5.86 -8.99 -1.29
C GLY A 175 7.36 -8.95 -1.05
N TRP A 176 8.14 -9.55 -1.95
CA TRP A 176 9.58 -9.43 -2.01
C TRP A 176 10.05 -7.98 -2.17
N ILE A 177 9.32 -7.08 -2.87
CA ILE A 177 9.74 -5.68 -3.02
C ILE A 177 9.81 -4.98 -1.66
N ARG A 178 8.80 -5.19 -0.80
CA ARG A 178 8.78 -4.58 0.53
C ARG A 178 9.74 -5.29 1.50
N LEU A 179 9.85 -6.60 1.37
CA LEU A 179 10.81 -7.44 2.12
C LEU A 179 12.26 -7.12 1.75
N LEU A 180 12.55 -6.74 0.50
CA LEU A 180 13.87 -6.38 -0.01
C LEU A 180 14.19 -4.92 0.30
N ARG A 181 13.19 -4.03 0.26
CA ARG A 181 13.41 -2.59 0.44
C ARG A 181 13.92 -2.22 1.84
N TRP A 182 13.32 -2.77 2.89
CA TRP A 182 13.76 -2.50 4.27
C TRP A 182 15.22 -2.92 4.52
N PRO A 183 15.65 -4.15 4.18
CA PRO A 183 17.04 -4.54 4.30
C PRO A 183 17.95 -3.78 3.34
N VAL A 184 17.54 -3.47 2.10
CA VAL A 184 18.36 -2.61 1.21
C VAL A 184 18.56 -1.22 1.82
N GLN A 185 17.52 -0.62 2.40
CA GLN A 185 17.61 0.67 3.09
C GLN A 185 18.45 0.59 4.36
N LEU A 186 18.30 -0.48 5.16
CA LEU A 186 19.07 -0.69 6.39
C LEU A 186 20.54 -0.97 6.09
N VAL A 187 20.84 -1.84 5.12
CA VAL A 187 22.20 -2.12 4.65
C VAL A 187 22.81 -0.86 4.06
N SER A 188 22.06 -0.11 3.24
CA SER A 188 22.53 1.19 2.75
C SER A 188 22.81 2.13 3.92
N PHE A 189 21.92 2.24 4.90
CA PHE A 189 22.13 3.07 6.09
C PHE A 189 23.37 2.65 6.88
N LEU A 190 23.53 1.37 7.20
CA LEU A 190 24.69 0.85 7.95
C LEU A 190 25.98 1.00 7.15
N LEU A 191 25.98 0.67 5.86
CA LEU A 191 27.16 0.81 4.99
C LEU A 191 27.56 2.29 4.84
N LEU A 192 26.60 3.20 4.72
CA LEU A 192 26.85 4.63 4.50
C LEU A 192 27.14 5.42 5.79
N VAL A 193 26.68 4.94 6.95
CA VAL A 193 26.90 5.61 8.25
C VAL A 193 28.07 4.98 9.02
N VAL A 194 28.25 3.65 8.95
CA VAL A 194 29.20 2.90 9.78
C VAL A 194 30.51 2.58 9.04
N VAL A 195 30.43 2.20 7.76
CA VAL A 195 31.61 1.72 6.99
C VAL A 195 32.31 2.84 6.21
N LEU A 196 31.59 3.89 5.84
CA LEU A 196 32.09 4.95 4.95
C LEU A 196 32.38 6.25 5.71
N VAL A 197 33.66 6.64 5.75
CA VAL A 197 34.12 7.91 6.33
C VAL A 197 33.79 9.04 5.36
N GLY A 198 32.63 9.70 5.53
CA GLY A 198 32.27 10.89 4.76
C GLY A 198 30.79 11.27 4.80
N THR A 199 30.49 12.50 4.41
CA THR A 199 29.11 12.95 4.13
C THR A 199 28.68 12.56 2.74
N PHE A 200 27.40 12.26 2.50
CA PHE A 200 26.85 12.11 1.14
C PHE A 200 27.04 13.35 0.22
N CYS A 201 27.34 14.51 0.79
CA CYS A 201 27.71 15.71 0.05
C CYS A 201 29.16 15.72 -0.46
N SER A 202 30.01 14.83 0.07
CA SER A 202 31.37 14.55 -0.38
C SER A 202 31.79 13.16 0.14
N PHE A 203 31.48 12.11 -0.63
CA PHE A 203 31.89 10.74 -0.31
C PHE A 203 33.37 10.57 -0.62
N THR A 204 34.18 10.15 0.34
CA THR A 204 35.59 9.79 0.14
C THR A 204 35.75 8.27 0.14
N ALA A 205 35.91 7.65 -1.03
CA ALA A 205 36.46 6.29 -1.13
C ALA A 205 37.93 6.40 -1.53
N GLY A 206 38.83 6.30 -0.55
CA GLY A 206 40.24 6.59 -0.78
C GLY A 206 40.44 8.04 -1.23
N ILE A 207 40.92 8.24 -2.46
CA ILE A 207 41.32 9.55 -3.02
C ILE A 207 40.17 10.23 -3.79
N VAL A 208 39.07 9.53 -4.07
CA VAL A 208 38.00 10.02 -4.95
C VAL A 208 36.84 10.59 -4.14
N SER A 209 36.55 11.87 -4.32
CA SER A 209 35.37 12.56 -3.77
C SER A 209 34.17 12.47 -4.73
N LEU A 210 33.08 11.78 -4.35
CA LEU A 210 31.82 11.71 -5.11
C LEU A 210 30.76 12.63 -4.46
N PRO A 211 30.67 13.91 -4.84
CA PRO A 211 29.63 14.80 -4.34
C PRO A 211 28.26 14.51 -4.96
N CYS A 212 27.19 14.83 -4.22
CA CYS A 212 25.83 14.78 -4.76
C CYS A 212 25.64 15.81 -5.89
N PRO A 213 24.66 15.64 -6.81
CA PRO A 213 24.47 16.54 -7.95
C PRO A 213 24.31 18.02 -7.57
N THR A 214 23.63 18.32 -6.46
CA THR A 214 23.50 19.69 -5.93
C THR A 214 24.80 20.21 -5.32
N GLY A 215 25.63 19.34 -4.74
CA GLY A 215 26.95 19.68 -4.23
C GLY A 215 27.90 20.05 -5.38
N THR A 216 27.88 19.29 -6.47
CA THR A 216 28.62 19.59 -7.70
C THR A 216 28.20 20.94 -8.27
N LEU A 217 26.90 21.22 -8.37
CA LEU A 217 26.40 22.52 -8.84
C LEU A 217 26.86 23.69 -7.95
N GLN A 218 26.82 23.53 -6.63
CA GLN A 218 27.32 24.57 -5.71
C GLN A 218 28.84 24.72 -5.76
N ASN A 219 29.59 23.64 -5.94
CA ASN A 219 31.04 23.70 -6.07
C ASN A 219 31.43 24.48 -7.33
N ILE A 220 30.85 24.12 -8.49
CA ILE A 220 31.07 24.83 -9.75
C ILE A 220 30.67 26.31 -9.61
N ALA A 221 29.53 26.61 -8.96
CA ALA A 221 29.08 27.98 -8.75
C ALA A 221 30.01 28.79 -7.83
N SER A 222 30.59 28.15 -6.81
CA SER A 222 31.42 28.79 -5.79
C SER A 222 32.88 28.98 -6.23
N THR A 223 33.50 27.96 -6.83
CA THR A 223 34.92 28.00 -7.19
C THR A 223 35.15 28.38 -8.65
N GLN A 224 34.09 28.40 -9.47
CA GLN A 224 34.15 28.57 -10.93
C GLN A 224 35.07 27.55 -11.63
N THR A 225 35.42 26.46 -10.95
CA THR A 225 36.28 25.39 -11.47
C THR A 225 35.49 24.13 -11.76
N LEU A 226 35.80 23.50 -12.90
CA LEU A 226 35.19 22.24 -13.31
C LEU A 226 36.09 21.07 -12.91
N VAL A 227 35.80 20.46 -11.76
CA VAL A 227 36.47 19.23 -11.36
C VAL A 227 35.79 18.03 -12.05
N LEU A 228 36.43 17.50 -13.09
CA LEU A 228 35.93 16.41 -13.95
C LEU A 228 35.40 15.20 -13.16
N VAL A 229 36.09 14.81 -12.09
CA VAL A 229 35.70 13.70 -11.21
C VAL A 229 34.33 13.95 -10.56
N THR A 230 34.10 15.16 -10.06
CA THR A 230 32.83 15.53 -9.42
C THR A 230 31.68 15.61 -10.42
N LEU A 231 31.97 16.07 -11.64
CA LEU A 231 31.01 16.12 -12.73
C LEU A 231 30.63 14.70 -13.19
N ALA A 232 31.60 13.81 -13.36
CA ALA A 232 31.37 12.42 -13.74
C ALA A 232 30.45 11.71 -12.73
N SER A 233 30.68 11.91 -11.43
CA SER A 233 29.84 11.33 -10.37
C SER A 233 28.38 11.82 -10.41
N ALA A 234 28.17 13.12 -10.65
CA ALA A 234 26.85 13.70 -10.79
C ALA A 234 26.14 13.17 -12.04
N LEU A 235 26.86 13.05 -13.16
CA LEU A 235 26.34 12.51 -14.42
C LEU A 235 25.93 11.04 -14.30
N VAL A 236 26.70 10.22 -13.57
CA VAL A 236 26.33 8.82 -13.30
C VAL A 236 25.00 8.73 -12.54
N LEU A 237 24.83 9.51 -11.46
CA LEU A 237 23.58 9.55 -10.70
C LEU A 237 22.40 10.08 -11.53
N ILE A 238 22.63 11.09 -12.37
CA ILE A 238 21.63 11.62 -13.31
C ILE A 238 21.25 10.53 -14.33
N GLY A 239 22.22 9.82 -14.91
CA GLY A 239 22.00 8.73 -15.86
C GLY A 239 21.16 7.60 -15.27
N ILE A 240 21.51 7.14 -14.06
CA ILE A 240 20.72 6.15 -13.31
C ILE A 240 19.29 6.67 -13.05
N THR A 241 19.15 7.97 -12.75
CA THR A 241 17.84 8.60 -12.51
C THR A 241 17.00 8.71 -13.79
N ILE A 242 17.61 8.90 -14.94
CA ILE A 242 16.92 8.87 -16.23
C ILE A 242 16.46 7.43 -16.54
N LEU A 243 17.30 6.43 -16.27
CA LEU A 243 16.98 5.04 -16.56
C LEU A 243 15.85 4.51 -15.65
N PHE A 244 16.00 4.67 -14.33
CA PHE A 244 15.12 4.05 -13.34
C PHE A 244 14.16 5.01 -12.65
N GLY A 245 14.25 6.31 -12.90
CA GLY A 245 13.56 7.35 -12.13
C GLY A 245 14.28 7.67 -10.82
N ARG A 246 13.61 8.34 -9.88
CA ARG A 246 14.17 8.72 -8.56
C ARG A 246 14.27 7.55 -7.57
N VAL A 247 14.79 6.40 -8.03
CA VAL A 247 14.97 5.18 -7.21
C VAL A 247 15.89 5.44 -6.03
N PHE A 248 16.90 6.29 -6.17
CA PHE A 248 17.81 6.65 -5.08
C PHE A 248 17.06 7.21 -3.85
N CYS A 249 16.17 8.19 -4.05
CA CYS A 249 15.33 8.76 -2.98
C CYS A 249 14.36 7.75 -2.37
N GLY A 250 14.04 6.70 -3.12
CA GLY A 250 13.21 5.59 -2.69
C GLY A 250 13.99 4.57 -1.85
N TRP A 251 15.11 4.07 -2.34
CA TRP A 251 15.71 2.81 -1.91
C TRP A 251 17.05 2.96 -1.20
N VAL A 252 17.82 4.00 -1.52
CA VAL A 252 19.22 4.14 -1.05
C VAL A 252 19.36 5.27 -0.02
N CYS A 253 18.57 6.33 -0.15
CA CYS A 253 18.70 7.52 0.71
C CYS A 253 18.47 7.18 2.20
N PRO A 254 19.47 7.39 3.09
CA PRO A 254 19.36 7.07 4.53
C PRO A 254 18.32 7.95 5.22
N PHE A 255 18.21 9.20 4.79
CA PHE A 255 17.17 10.10 5.28
C PHE A 255 15.77 9.63 4.90
N GLY A 256 15.62 8.97 3.74
CA GLY A 256 14.34 8.37 3.33
C GLY A 256 13.88 7.22 4.25
N PHE A 257 14.81 6.49 4.86
CA PHE A 257 14.52 5.48 5.89
C PHE A 257 14.07 6.15 7.19
N PHE A 258 14.80 7.17 7.64
CA PHE A 258 14.45 7.94 8.84
C PHE A 258 13.04 8.53 8.75
N LEU A 259 12.67 9.13 7.61
CA LEU A 259 11.32 9.67 7.40
C LEU A 259 10.23 8.58 7.37
N ASP A 260 10.51 7.40 6.81
CA ASP A 260 9.56 6.30 6.80
C ASP A 260 9.31 5.76 8.24
N LEU A 261 10.34 5.79 9.10
CA LEU A 261 10.26 5.43 10.51
C LEU A 261 9.46 6.49 11.30
N VAL A 262 9.82 7.76 11.21
CA VAL A 262 9.14 8.87 11.91
C VAL A 262 7.67 8.96 11.50
N GLY A 263 7.36 8.86 10.20
CA GLY A 263 5.99 8.91 9.68
C GLY A 263 5.12 7.69 10.03
N SER A 264 5.69 6.68 10.69
CA SER A 264 4.95 5.55 11.28
C SER A 264 4.59 5.78 12.75
N VAL A 265 5.33 6.66 13.45
CA VAL A 265 5.17 6.95 14.89
C VAL A 265 4.36 8.23 15.13
N VAL A 266 4.51 9.24 14.27
CA VAL A 266 3.97 10.58 14.48
C VAL A 266 2.52 10.72 13.95
N PRO A 267 1.58 11.27 14.74
CA PRO A 267 0.19 11.50 14.30
C PRO A 267 0.09 12.57 13.21
N LYS A 268 -0.95 12.48 12.36
CA LYS A 268 -1.19 13.43 11.27
C LYS A 268 -1.88 14.68 11.80
N PHE A 269 -1.23 15.83 11.66
CA PHE A 269 -1.80 17.16 11.89
C PHE A 269 -1.90 17.94 10.57
N GLY A 270 -2.79 18.92 10.47
CA GLY A 270 -2.98 19.69 9.23
C GLY A 270 -1.90 20.76 9.01
N LEU A 271 -1.05 20.61 7.98
CA LEU A 271 -0.08 21.64 7.60
C LEU A 271 -0.74 22.79 6.80
N PRO A 272 -0.30 24.06 6.96
CA PRO A 272 -0.74 25.19 6.14
C PRO A 272 -0.52 24.96 4.63
N LYS A 273 -1.43 25.48 3.79
CA LYS A 273 -1.47 25.22 2.34
C LYS A 273 -0.17 25.63 1.61
N PHE A 274 0.53 26.67 2.07
CA PHE A 274 1.76 27.17 1.43
C PHE A 274 2.90 26.12 1.42
N LEU A 275 3.12 25.38 2.52
CA LEU A 275 4.14 24.33 2.60
C LEU A 275 3.85 23.11 1.70
N LYS A 276 2.64 23.00 1.15
CA LYS A 276 2.24 21.88 0.26
C LYS A 276 2.69 22.08 -1.19
N SER A 277 3.15 23.28 -1.56
CA SER A 277 3.57 23.61 -2.92
C SER A 277 4.85 22.86 -3.30
N ARG A 278 4.81 22.18 -4.46
CA ARG A 278 5.93 21.38 -4.98
C ARG A 278 7.02 22.24 -5.62
N MET A 279 6.75 23.52 -5.87
CA MET A 279 7.70 24.42 -6.52
C MET A 279 8.78 24.95 -5.58
N ILE A 280 8.55 24.88 -4.26
CA ILE A 280 9.44 25.42 -3.23
C ILE A 280 10.85 24.81 -3.34
N LYS A 281 10.97 23.51 -3.66
CA LYS A 281 12.27 22.83 -3.79
C LYS A 281 13.14 23.42 -4.91
N TYR A 282 12.52 23.97 -5.97
CA TYR A 282 13.25 24.62 -7.07
C TYR A 282 13.72 26.02 -6.66
N GLY A 283 12.92 26.74 -5.86
CA GLY A 283 13.35 28.01 -5.25
C GLY A 283 14.52 27.81 -4.28
N ILE A 284 14.48 26.76 -3.45
CA ILE A 284 15.59 26.40 -2.55
C ILE A 284 16.83 25.98 -3.35
N LEU A 285 16.67 25.23 -4.44
CA LEU A 285 17.79 24.90 -5.32
C LEU A 285 18.43 26.16 -5.92
N ALA A 286 17.62 27.08 -6.45
CA ALA A 286 18.10 28.35 -7.01
C ALA A 286 18.80 29.21 -5.95
N GLY A 287 18.22 29.31 -4.75
CA GLY A 287 18.83 30.02 -3.62
C GLY A 287 20.12 29.36 -3.13
N ALA A 288 20.20 28.03 -3.09
CA ALA A 288 21.41 27.31 -2.70
C ALA A 288 22.55 27.52 -3.69
N VAL A 289 22.26 27.48 -5.00
CA VAL A 289 23.26 27.73 -6.05
C VAL A 289 23.66 29.21 -6.10
N GLY A 290 22.69 30.13 -6.01
CA GLY A 290 22.96 31.58 -5.98
C GLY A 290 23.73 32.01 -4.74
N GLY A 291 23.38 31.47 -3.57
CA GLY A 291 24.12 31.70 -2.32
C GLY A 291 25.54 31.15 -2.39
N ALA A 292 25.75 30.00 -3.04
CA ALA A 292 27.09 29.46 -3.25
C ALA A 292 27.94 30.34 -4.17
N ALA A 293 27.34 30.88 -5.23
CA ALA A 293 28.01 31.83 -6.13
C ALA A 293 28.37 33.16 -5.45
N GLY A 294 27.49 33.67 -4.58
CA GLY A 294 27.69 34.96 -3.91
C GLY A 294 28.63 34.90 -2.71
N LEU A 295 28.57 33.84 -1.90
CA LEU A 295 29.32 33.73 -0.65
C LEU A 295 30.64 32.96 -0.78
N GLY A 296 30.87 32.26 -1.89
CA GLY A 296 32.11 31.48 -2.10
C GLY A 296 32.25 30.26 -1.19
N PHE A 297 31.17 29.82 -0.54
CA PHE A 297 31.10 28.55 0.21
C PHE A 297 29.79 27.82 -0.10
N GLN A 298 29.62 26.58 0.37
CA GLN A 298 28.44 25.76 0.07
C GLN A 298 27.38 25.81 1.20
N PRO A 299 26.43 26.77 1.20
CA PRO A 299 25.51 26.98 2.32
C PRO A 299 24.52 25.83 2.53
N PHE A 300 24.12 25.11 1.48
CA PHE A 300 23.20 23.99 1.67
C PHE A 300 23.89 22.76 2.27
N CYS A 301 25.18 22.55 1.98
CA CYS A 301 25.92 21.40 2.50
C CYS A 301 26.09 21.45 4.02
N THR A 302 26.06 22.64 4.63
CA THR A 302 26.15 22.81 6.09
C THR A 302 24.85 22.44 6.79
N VAL A 303 23.70 22.79 6.20
CA VAL A 303 22.33 22.59 6.76
C VAL A 303 21.66 21.30 6.26
N CYS A 304 22.26 20.59 5.29
CA CYS A 304 21.70 19.37 4.71
C CYS A 304 21.49 18.28 5.79
N PRO A 305 20.24 17.82 6.03
CA PRO A 305 19.96 16.80 7.03
C PRO A 305 20.71 15.48 6.79
N ILE A 306 20.92 15.14 5.52
CA ILE A 306 21.70 13.96 5.13
C ILE A 306 23.15 14.13 5.59
N GLY A 307 23.73 15.32 5.38
CA GLY A 307 25.09 15.64 5.80
C GLY A 307 25.24 15.65 7.32
N SER A 308 24.28 16.20 8.05
CA SER A 308 24.28 16.21 9.52
C SER A 308 24.16 14.82 10.11
N ILE A 309 23.27 13.96 9.58
CA ILE A 309 23.14 12.56 10.05
C ILE A 309 24.45 11.79 9.83
N CYS A 310 25.09 11.94 8.67
CA CYS A 310 26.36 11.26 8.40
C CYS A 310 27.52 11.79 9.25
N ARG A 311 27.57 13.10 9.57
CA ARG A 311 28.60 13.70 10.44
C ARG A 311 28.43 13.32 11.91
N SER A 312 27.19 13.35 12.40
CA SER A 312 26.86 13.08 13.80
C SER A 312 27.03 11.61 14.20
N TYR A 313 26.75 10.65 13.30
CA TYR A 313 26.74 9.22 13.62
C TYR A 313 27.88 8.40 13.00
N GLY A 314 28.81 9.04 12.27
CA GLY A 314 29.99 8.37 11.70
C GLY A 314 31.15 8.18 12.69
N PRO A 315 32.27 7.53 12.27
CA PRO A 315 33.39 7.14 13.14
C PRO A 315 34.17 8.28 13.83
N GLY A 316 33.83 9.55 13.58
CA GLY A 316 34.43 10.74 14.20
C GLY A 316 33.42 11.65 14.90
N GLY A 317 32.26 11.12 15.30
CA GLY A 317 31.12 11.89 15.79
C GLY A 317 31.42 12.72 17.03
N VAL A 318 31.65 14.02 16.84
CA VAL A 318 31.53 15.03 17.89
C VAL A 318 30.08 15.50 17.89
N ILE A 319 29.33 15.17 18.93
CA ILE A 319 27.96 15.66 19.13
C ILE A 319 28.02 17.19 19.33
N LYS A 320 27.98 17.95 18.23
CA LYS A 320 27.78 19.40 18.31
C LYS A 320 26.28 19.65 18.39
N GLY A 321 25.81 20.22 19.50
CA GLY A 321 24.38 20.37 19.84
C GLY A 321 23.50 21.03 18.77
N ALA A 322 24.07 21.82 17.85
CA ALA A 322 23.37 22.39 16.71
C ALA A 322 22.88 21.33 15.68
N GLU A 323 23.57 20.20 15.54
CA GLU A 323 23.14 19.11 14.64
C GLU A 323 22.00 18.28 15.26
N LEU A 324 21.87 18.27 16.59
CA LEU A 324 20.79 17.55 17.30
C LEU A 324 19.42 18.23 17.11
N ALA A 325 19.40 19.55 16.92
CA ALA A 325 18.18 20.35 16.70
C ALA A 325 17.52 20.12 15.33
N ILE A 326 18.25 19.55 14.36
CA ILE A 326 17.74 19.27 13.01
C ILE A 326 16.69 18.14 13.05
N VAL A 327 16.85 17.18 13.95
CA VAL A 327 15.93 16.04 14.11
C VAL A 327 14.51 16.47 14.54
N PRO A 328 14.32 17.27 15.62
CA PRO A 328 12.98 17.74 16.01
C PRO A 328 12.37 18.70 14.99
N VAL A 329 13.17 19.53 14.30
CA VAL A 329 12.66 20.41 13.22
C VAL A 329 12.12 19.60 12.05
N ILE A 330 12.82 18.53 11.66
CA ILE A 330 12.36 17.63 10.58
C ILE A 330 11.17 16.79 11.02
N ALA A 331 11.17 16.29 12.26
CA ALA A 331 10.02 15.59 12.82
C ALA A 331 8.78 16.52 12.84
N GLY A 332 8.98 17.80 13.16
CA GLY A 332 7.94 18.83 13.08
C GLY A 332 7.40 19.06 11.67
N LEU A 333 8.28 19.06 10.66
CA LEU A 333 7.87 19.15 9.25
C LEU A 333 7.07 17.92 8.77
N GLU A 334 7.31 16.75 9.37
CA GLU A 334 6.59 15.50 9.07
C GLU A 334 5.22 15.39 9.76
N LEU A 335 4.92 16.23 10.76
CA LEU A 335 3.59 16.27 11.41
C LEU A 335 2.46 16.53 10.40
N GLY A 336 2.76 17.22 9.30
CA GLY A 336 1.78 17.67 8.31
C GLY A 336 1.46 16.70 7.18
N VAL A 337 2.50 16.26 6.48
CA VAL A 337 2.42 15.44 5.27
C VAL A 337 3.60 14.48 5.27
N ARG A 338 3.36 13.20 4.94
CA ARG A 338 4.43 12.21 4.82
C ARG A 338 5.46 12.65 3.79
N ARG A 339 6.74 12.55 4.16
CA ARG A 339 7.90 12.94 3.35
C ARG A 339 7.85 14.40 2.86
N SER A 340 7.46 15.33 3.74
CA SER A 340 7.39 16.77 3.46
C SER A 340 8.72 17.34 2.99
N TRP A 341 9.84 16.92 3.61
CA TRP A 341 11.16 17.38 3.21
C TRP A 341 11.51 16.99 1.77
N CYS A 342 11.30 15.71 1.41
CA CYS A 342 11.59 15.21 0.07
C CYS A 342 10.71 15.86 -1.02
N ARG A 343 9.51 16.34 -0.65
CA ARG A 343 8.55 16.96 -1.56
C ARG A 343 8.81 18.46 -1.74
N SER A 344 9.10 19.19 -0.67
CA SER A 344 9.10 20.66 -0.70
C SER A 344 10.48 21.29 -0.43
N PHE A 345 11.40 20.60 0.25
CA PHE A 345 12.64 21.22 0.76
C PHE A 345 13.94 20.65 0.20
N CYS A 346 13.93 19.47 -0.41
CA CYS A 346 15.14 18.79 -0.85
C CYS A 346 15.66 19.27 -2.22
N PRO A 347 16.78 20.02 -2.31
CA PRO A 347 17.32 20.49 -3.59
C PRO A 347 17.98 19.36 -4.39
N VAL A 348 18.52 18.32 -3.74
CA VAL A 348 18.96 17.09 -4.43
C VAL A 348 17.78 16.43 -5.12
N GLY A 349 16.65 16.35 -4.42
CA GLY A 349 15.38 15.87 -4.98
C GLY A 349 14.89 16.72 -6.15
N ALA A 350 15.16 18.03 -6.15
CA ALA A 350 14.83 18.93 -7.26
C ALA A 350 15.67 18.64 -8.52
N VAL A 351 17.00 18.48 -8.38
CA VAL A 351 17.88 18.11 -9.51
C VAL A 351 17.47 16.75 -10.09
N LEU A 352 17.24 15.75 -9.22
CA LEU A 352 16.81 14.43 -9.67
C LEU A 352 15.39 14.42 -10.24
N ALA A 353 14.50 15.33 -9.82
CA ALA A 353 13.18 15.49 -10.42
C ALA A 353 13.26 16.00 -11.86
N LEU A 354 14.18 16.94 -12.14
CA LEU A 354 14.43 17.40 -13.51
C LEU A 354 14.92 16.26 -14.40
N ALA A 355 15.87 15.45 -13.92
CA ALA A 355 16.35 14.26 -14.63
C ALA A 355 15.23 13.23 -14.85
N ALA A 356 14.39 12.97 -13.84
CA ALA A 356 13.30 12.03 -13.94
C ALA A 356 12.17 12.47 -14.88
N LYS A 357 12.10 13.76 -15.26
CA LYS A 357 11.11 14.26 -16.23
C LYS A 357 11.27 13.64 -17.61
N ILE A 358 12.49 13.24 -17.99
CA ILE A 358 12.80 12.48 -19.22
C ILE A 358 12.96 10.98 -18.97
N GLY A 359 12.64 10.52 -17.76
CA GLY A 359 12.86 9.15 -17.35
C GLY A 359 12.16 8.12 -18.24
N ILE A 360 12.82 6.98 -18.42
CA ILE A 360 12.41 5.92 -19.33
C ILE A 360 11.30 5.07 -18.71
N ILE A 361 11.34 4.82 -17.40
CA ILE A 361 10.36 4.00 -16.69
C ILE A 361 9.23 4.87 -16.12
N LYS A 362 7.98 4.48 -16.35
CA LYS A 362 6.76 5.09 -15.81
C LYS A 362 5.88 4.08 -15.10
N ILE A 363 5.13 4.52 -14.09
CA ILE A 363 4.07 3.72 -13.47
C ILE A 363 2.73 4.14 -14.09
N VAL A 364 1.94 3.16 -14.53
CA VAL A 364 0.61 3.39 -15.11
C VAL A 364 -0.40 2.61 -14.28
N ILE A 365 -1.53 3.24 -13.96
CA ILE A 365 -2.64 2.61 -13.23
C ILE A 365 -3.88 2.60 -14.13
N GLY A 366 -4.35 1.40 -14.50
CA GLY A 366 -5.61 1.23 -15.22
C GLY A 366 -6.81 1.34 -14.28
N ALA A 367 -7.51 2.48 -14.32
CA ALA A 367 -8.57 2.79 -13.35
C ALA A 367 -9.95 2.18 -13.65
N HIS A 368 -10.13 1.47 -14.78
CA HIS A 368 -11.39 0.81 -15.14
C HIS A 368 -11.91 -0.12 -14.01
N GLN A 369 -11.01 -0.98 -13.50
CA GLN A 369 -11.34 -1.87 -12.38
C GLN A 369 -11.44 -1.13 -11.04
N CYS A 370 -10.86 0.07 -10.92
CA CYS A 370 -10.93 0.89 -9.70
C CYS A 370 -12.30 1.54 -9.53
N LYS A 371 -12.93 2.01 -10.63
CA LYS A 371 -14.29 2.59 -10.63
C LYS A 371 -15.31 1.65 -10.00
N LYS A 372 -15.26 0.40 -10.44
CA LYS A 372 -16.23 -0.64 -10.11
C LYS A 372 -16.34 -0.91 -8.62
N PHE A 373 -15.26 -0.74 -7.88
CA PHE A 373 -15.16 -1.02 -6.46
C PHE A 373 -14.79 0.20 -5.61
N SER A 374 -14.86 1.41 -6.18
CA SER A 374 -14.41 2.65 -5.53
C SER A 374 -13.04 2.52 -4.85
N CYS A 375 -12.10 1.85 -5.50
CA CYS A 375 -10.82 1.48 -4.87
C CYS A 375 -9.78 2.60 -4.95
N MET A 376 -9.29 3.03 -3.79
CA MET A 376 -8.30 4.12 -3.65
C MET A 376 -6.96 3.69 -3.01
N GLN A 377 -6.70 2.38 -2.90
CA GLN A 377 -5.58 1.84 -2.13
C GLN A 377 -4.19 2.33 -2.60
N CYS A 378 -4.01 2.52 -3.90
CA CYS A 378 -2.77 3.06 -4.48
C CYS A 378 -2.50 4.48 -3.97
N ALA A 379 -3.53 5.33 -3.91
CA ALA A 379 -3.44 6.69 -3.41
C ALA A 379 -3.24 6.74 -1.89
N ASP A 380 -3.89 5.84 -1.14
CA ASP A 380 -3.71 5.71 0.31
C ASP A 380 -2.28 5.31 0.71
N THR A 381 -1.66 4.43 -0.08
CA THR A 381 -0.35 3.87 0.26
C THR A 381 0.81 4.72 -0.25
N CYS A 382 0.56 5.65 -1.18
CA CYS A 382 1.58 6.48 -1.80
C CYS A 382 2.23 7.43 -0.77
N PRO A 383 3.53 7.27 -0.44
CA PRO A 383 4.18 8.11 0.56
C PRO A 383 4.38 9.55 0.08
N MET A 384 4.42 9.78 -1.23
CA MET A 384 4.58 11.11 -1.83
C MET A 384 3.24 11.84 -2.04
N GLY A 385 2.09 11.14 -1.91
CA GLY A 385 0.77 11.71 -2.17
C GLY A 385 0.62 12.29 -3.58
N ILE A 386 1.10 11.57 -4.60
CA ILE A 386 1.10 12.02 -6.01
C ILE A 386 0.01 11.37 -6.86
N ILE A 387 -0.74 10.41 -6.29
CA ILE A 387 -1.82 9.70 -6.98
C ILE A 387 -3.13 10.35 -6.54
N ASP A 388 -3.90 10.79 -7.51
CA ASP A 388 -5.20 11.42 -7.33
C ASP A 388 -6.23 10.39 -6.85
N ARG A 389 -6.96 10.71 -5.77
CA ARG A 389 -7.92 9.81 -5.13
C ARG A 389 -9.25 9.85 -5.85
N GLU A 390 -9.69 11.05 -6.19
CA GLU A 390 -10.95 11.36 -6.84
C GLU A 390 -10.98 10.74 -8.24
N ALA A 391 -9.90 10.91 -9.01
CA ALA A 391 -9.77 10.29 -10.34
C ALA A 391 -9.89 8.75 -10.28
N LEU A 392 -9.28 8.10 -9.28
CA LEU A 392 -9.38 6.65 -9.10
C LEU A 392 -10.81 6.20 -8.77
N ARG A 393 -11.53 6.98 -7.95
CA ARG A 393 -12.92 6.72 -7.59
C ARG A 393 -13.84 6.84 -8.80
N GLU A 394 -13.59 7.81 -9.67
CA GLU A 394 -14.36 8.05 -10.90
C GLU A 394 -14.01 7.08 -12.04
N GLY A 395 -12.94 6.29 -11.88
CA GLY A 395 -12.47 5.35 -12.90
C GLY A 395 -11.56 5.94 -13.95
N ILE A 396 -11.08 7.16 -13.73
CA ILE A 396 -10.21 7.89 -14.64
C ILE A 396 -8.77 7.53 -14.27
N ALA A 397 -7.98 7.13 -15.27
CA ALA A 397 -6.57 6.79 -15.04
C ALA A 397 -5.80 8.04 -14.58
N PRO A 398 -5.29 8.09 -13.33
CA PRO A 398 -4.66 9.29 -12.80
C PRO A 398 -3.32 9.54 -13.50
N LYS A 399 -3.05 10.80 -13.89
CA LYS A 399 -1.76 11.20 -14.44
C LYS A 399 -0.74 11.33 -13.32
N ILE A 400 0.13 10.32 -13.17
CA ILE A 400 1.16 10.31 -12.14
C ILE A 400 2.34 11.18 -12.56
N PRO A 401 2.70 12.24 -11.80
CA PRO A 401 3.90 13.04 -12.06
C PRO A 401 5.15 12.21 -11.72
N MET A 402 5.82 11.70 -12.75
CA MET A 402 7.00 10.83 -12.59
C MET A 402 8.22 11.58 -12.04
N ASP A 403 8.28 12.90 -12.22
CA ASP A 403 9.27 13.80 -11.62
C ASP A 403 9.17 13.84 -10.08
N GLU A 404 8.01 13.51 -9.50
CA GLU A 404 7.81 13.37 -8.06
C GLU A 404 7.85 11.93 -7.54
N CYS A 405 7.72 10.96 -8.45
CA CYS A 405 7.70 9.55 -8.08
C CYS A 405 9.09 9.07 -7.67
N ILE A 406 9.23 8.67 -6.40
CA ILE A 406 10.46 8.05 -5.86
C ILE A 406 10.63 6.56 -6.23
N MET A 407 9.81 6.05 -7.14
CA MET A 407 9.86 4.65 -7.61
C MET A 407 9.93 3.63 -6.47
N CYS A 408 9.13 3.86 -5.43
CA CYS A 408 9.04 2.97 -4.26
C CYS A 408 8.21 1.71 -4.50
N LEU A 409 7.46 1.66 -5.60
CA LEU A 409 6.62 0.54 -6.05
C LEU A 409 5.53 0.07 -5.07
N ARG A 410 5.27 0.80 -3.99
CA ARG A 410 4.21 0.45 -3.01
C ARG A 410 2.82 0.39 -3.64
N CYS A 411 2.52 1.23 -4.63
CA CYS A 411 1.24 1.20 -5.35
C CYS A 411 1.08 -0.08 -6.19
N VAL A 412 2.15 -0.51 -6.87
CA VAL A 412 2.19 -1.78 -7.62
C VAL A 412 2.05 -2.97 -6.68
N ASP A 413 2.72 -2.92 -5.53
CA ASP A 413 2.67 -3.98 -4.51
C ASP A 413 1.36 -3.99 -3.69
N THR A 414 0.60 -2.91 -3.62
CA THR A 414 -0.67 -2.93 -2.85
C THR A 414 -1.88 -3.15 -3.74
N CYS A 415 -1.76 -2.94 -5.05
CA CYS A 415 -2.88 -3.02 -5.98
C CYS A 415 -3.49 -4.46 -6.01
N PRO A 416 -4.75 -4.65 -5.58
CA PRO A 416 -5.36 -5.97 -5.52
C PRO A 416 -5.75 -6.47 -6.93
N TYR A 417 -6.11 -5.54 -7.82
CA TYR A 417 -6.53 -5.81 -9.20
C TYR A 417 -5.36 -5.87 -10.20
N GLN A 418 -4.11 -5.72 -9.73
CA GLN A 418 -2.92 -5.62 -10.59
C GLN A 418 -3.05 -4.54 -11.70
N SER A 419 -3.89 -3.52 -11.46
CA SER A 419 -4.07 -2.37 -12.36
C SER A 419 -2.84 -1.47 -12.42
N ALA A 420 -2.06 -1.40 -11.33
CA ALA A 420 -0.83 -0.63 -11.27
C ALA A 420 0.35 -1.47 -11.84
N LYS A 421 0.95 -1.02 -12.94
CA LYS A 421 2.06 -1.70 -13.61
C LYS A 421 3.20 -0.75 -13.95
N ILE A 422 4.41 -1.29 -13.98
CA ILE A 422 5.61 -0.59 -14.46
C ILE A 422 5.64 -0.72 -15.99
N ARG A 423 5.95 0.36 -16.69
CA ARG A 423 6.05 0.41 -18.15
C ARG A 423 7.22 1.26 -18.60
N PHE A 424 7.67 1.01 -19.82
CA PHE A 424 8.57 1.91 -20.50
C PHE A 424 7.78 3.05 -21.15
N ARG A 425 8.39 4.23 -21.22
CA ARG A 425 7.75 5.47 -21.69
C ARG A 425 7.28 5.37 -23.14
N TRP A 426 8.05 4.67 -23.97
CA TRP A 426 7.75 4.40 -25.38
C TRP A 426 6.59 3.41 -25.59
N GLN A 427 6.19 2.64 -24.58
CA GLN A 427 5.03 1.76 -24.68
C GLN A 427 3.74 2.60 -24.56
N LYS A 428 2.97 2.66 -25.65
CA LYS A 428 1.72 3.43 -25.78
C LYS A 428 0.48 2.74 -25.22
N THR A 429 0.48 1.42 -25.05
CA THR A 429 -0.73 0.70 -24.60
C THR A 429 -0.99 0.91 -23.11
N ILE A 430 -2.25 0.93 -22.69
CA ILE A 430 -2.67 0.98 -21.28
C ILE A 430 -3.04 -0.46 -20.89
N PRO A 431 -2.53 -1.04 -19.79
CA PRO A 431 -2.96 -2.37 -19.36
C PRO A 431 -4.29 -2.25 -18.63
N GLY A 432 -5.35 -2.83 -19.20
CA GLY A 432 -6.71 -2.82 -18.63
C GLY A 432 -7.78 -2.34 -19.60
N GLU A 433 -7.39 -1.71 -20.72
CA GLU A 433 -8.17 -1.86 -21.94
C GLU A 433 -7.88 -3.28 -22.44
N VAL A 434 -8.85 -4.19 -22.21
CA VAL A 434 -9.18 -5.13 -23.29
C VAL A 434 -9.32 -4.24 -24.52
N LYS A 435 -8.62 -4.54 -25.61
CA LYS A 435 -8.84 -3.84 -26.89
C LYS A 435 -10.34 -3.60 -27.00
N ALA A 436 -10.78 -2.35 -27.01
CA ALA A 436 -12.03 -2.03 -27.67
C ALA A 436 -11.79 -2.59 -29.07
N TRP A 437 -12.38 -3.75 -29.34
CA TRP A 437 -12.29 -4.39 -30.63
C TRP A 437 -12.87 -3.36 -31.58
N THR A 438 -12.01 -2.83 -32.43
CA THR A 438 -12.39 -2.10 -33.62
C THR A 438 -13.41 -2.99 -34.33
N TYR A 439 -14.67 -2.58 -34.30
CA TYR A 439 -15.69 -3.14 -35.17
C TYR A 439 -15.24 -2.83 -36.60
N SER A 440 -14.83 -3.88 -37.29
CA SER A 440 -14.92 -4.02 -38.73
C SER A 440 -15.76 -5.26 -39.00
#